data_AF-A0A5C8T1R8-F1
#
_entry.id   AF-A0A5C8T1R8-F1
#
_cell.length_a   1.000
_cell.length_b   1.000
_cell.length_c   1.000
_cell.angle_alpha   90.00
_cell.angle_beta   90.00
_cell.angle_gamma   90.00
#
_symmetry.space_group_name_H-M   'P 1'
#
loop_
_entity.id
_entity.type
_entity.pdbx_description
1 polymer ?
#
loop_
_entity_poly.entity_id
_entity_poly.type
_entity_poly.pdbx_seq_one_letter_code
_entity_poly.pdbx_strand_id
1 'polypeptide(L)'
;MPTSAATDAALFAMPGDAALRDAAHAWSRSLAAERRMSDNTVEAYERDLRQFLHHLDARAGTPTIAAIVALKPRDVRAFMAARRADDVGGRSLMRALAGLRSFAKYLEREGHGTVAALGAVRSPKV
;
A
#
# COMPACT_ATOMS: atom_id res chain seq x y z
N MET A 1 -11.42 -29.74 15.45
CA MET A 1 -11.24 -28.27 15.41
C MET A 1 -10.03 -27.96 14.55
N PRO A 2 -10.17 -27.41 13.33
CA PRO A 2 -9.04 -26.88 12.59
C PRO A 2 -8.94 -25.34 12.74
N THR A 3 -7.76 -24.92 13.20
CA THR A 3 -6.96 -23.82 12.64
C THR A 3 -7.32 -22.36 12.97
N SER A 4 -6.97 -21.93 14.20
CA SER A 4 -6.78 -20.51 14.57
C SER A 4 -5.58 -19.84 13.88
N ALA A 5 -4.66 -20.62 13.30
CA ALA A 5 -3.43 -20.11 12.67
C ALA A 5 -3.62 -19.55 11.24
N ALA A 6 -4.68 -19.96 10.53
CA ALA A 6 -4.96 -19.50 9.17
C ALA A 6 -5.43 -18.04 9.15
N THR A 7 -6.12 -17.61 10.21
CA THR A 7 -6.61 -16.24 10.37
C THR A 7 -5.46 -15.25 10.54
N ASP A 8 -4.44 -15.57 11.35
CA ASP A 8 -3.27 -14.69 11.52
C ASP A 8 -2.42 -14.61 10.25
N ALA A 9 -2.12 -15.74 9.59
CA ALA A 9 -1.35 -15.74 8.35
C ALA A 9 -2.05 -14.96 7.22
N ALA A 10 -3.39 -14.99 7.17
CA ALA A 10 -4.17 -14.20 6.22
C ALA A 10 -4.16 -12.69 6.55
N LEU A 11 -4.10 -12.31 7.84
CA LEU A 11 -3.92 -10.92 8.26
C LEU A 11 -2.51 -10.39 7.96
N PHE A 12 -1.50 -11.27 7.91
CA PHE A 12 -0.14 -10.96 7.48
C PHE A 12 0.13 -11.17 5.97
N ALA A 13 -0.84 -11.71 5.22
CA ALA A 13 -0.70 -11.87 3.77
C ALA A 13 -0.91 -10.52 3.07
N MET A 14 -0.18 -10.28 1.99
CA MET A 14 -0.38 -9.08 1.19
C MET A 14 -1.67 -9.27 0.37
N PRO A 15 -2.70 -8.40 0.49
CA PRO A 15 -3.94 -8.57 -0.28
C PRO A 15 -3.69 -8.33 -1.77
N GLY A 16 -4.42 -9.05 -2.62
CA GLY A 16 -4.35 -8.89 -4.07
C GLY A 16 -4.22 -10.20 -4.82
N ASP A 17 -4.12 -10.12 -6.15
CA ASP A 17 -3.75 -11.27 -6.97
C ASP A 17 -2.27 -11.64 -6.81
N ALA A 18 -1.85 -12.78 -7.39
CA ALA A 18 -0.48 -13.25 -7.29
C ALA A 18 0.52 -12.21 -7.83
N ALA A 19 0.21 -11.59 -8.97
CA ALA A 19 1.07 -10.58 -9.59
C ALA A 19 1.27 -9.36 -8.69
N LEU A 20 0.21 -8.85 -8.04
CA LEU A 20 0.32 -7.72 -7.13
C LEU A 20 1.14 -8.07 -5.88
N ARG A 21 0.96 -9.28 -5.33
CA ARG A 21 1.77 -9.75 -4.21
C ARG A 21 3.25 -9.84 -4.58
N ASP A 22 3.56 -10.41 -5.73
CA ASP A 22 4.94 -10.55 -6.21
C ASP A 22 5.58 -9.18 -6.43
N ALA A 23 4.85 -8.23 -7.03
CA ALA A 23 5.30 -6.85 -7.20
C ALA A 23 5.55 -6.16 -5.85
N ALA A 24 4.68 -6.35 -4.85
CA ALA A 24 4.87 -5.78 -3.51
C ALA A 24 6.11 -6.34 -2.81
N HIS A 25 6.36 -7.66 -2.91
CA HIS A 25 7.55 -8.29 -2.35
C HIS A 25 8.83 -7.86 -3.06
N ALA A 26 8.80 -7.75 -4.40
CA ALA A 26 9.94 -7.28 -5.18
C ALA A 26 10.26 -5.81 -4.89
N TRP A 27 9.23 -4.96 -4.75
CA TRP A 27 9.38 -3.58 -4.32
C TRP A 27 10.06 -3.46 -2.96
N SER A 28 9.61 -4.21 -1.96
CA SER A 28 10.22 -4.18 -0.62
C SER A 28 11.70 -4.56 -0.65
N ARG A 29 12.06 -5.62 -1.38
CA ARG A 29 13.47 -5.99 -1.59
C ARG A 29 14.26 -4.88 -2.29
N SER A 30 13.66 -4.18 -3.26
CA SER A 30 14.29 -3.05 -3.93
C SER A 30 14.54 -1.86 -3.00
N LEU A 31 13.66 -1.63 -2.02
CA LEU A 31 13.85 -0.56 -1.02
C LEU A 31 15.05 -0.84 -0.11
N ALA A 32 15.17 -2.09 0.35
CA ALA A 32 16.29 -2.52 1.18
C ALA A 32 17.62 -2.46 0.39
N ALA A 33 17.62 -2.96 -0.85
CA ALA A 33 18.84 -3.11 -1.66
C ALA A 33 19.32 -1.79 -2.30
N GLU A 34 18.43 -1.07 -2.99
CA GLU A 34 18.81 0.07 -3.83
C GLU A 34 18.84 1.39 -3.06
N ARG A 35 17.95 1.55 -2.06
CA ARG A 35 17.77 2.83 -1.36
C ARG A 35 18.47 2.88 0.00
N ARG A 36 19.08 1.77 0.45
CA ARG A 36 19.68 1.61 1.79
C ARG A 36 18.77 2.15 2.91
N MET A 37 17.46 2.00 2.74
CA MET A 37 16.51 2.37 3.78
C MET A 37 16.68 1.40 4.94
N SER A 38 16.53 1.89 6.18
CA SER A 38 16.56 1.01 7.34
C SER A 38 15.41 0.01 7.27
N ASP A 39 15.63 -1.20 7.80
CA ASP A 39 14.64 -2.27 7.85
C ASP A 39 13.32 -1.78 8.46
N ASN A 40 13.41 -0.98 9.53
CA ASN A 40 12.25 -0.36 10.19
C ASN A 40 11.43 0.53 9.24
N THR A 41 12.07 1.20 8.29
CA THR A 41 11.36 2.05 7.32
C THR A 41 10.72 1.22 6.21
N VAL A 42 11.39 0.14 5.77
CA VAL A 42 10.84 -0.81 4.80
C VAL A 42 9.60 -1.50 5.39
N GLU A 43 9.69 -2.02 6.61
CA GLU A 43 8.58 -2.65 7.32
C GLU A 43 7.40 -1.67 7.48
N ALA A 44 7.69 -0.43 7.88
CA ALA A 44 6.68 0.61 8.00
C ALA A 44 5.96 0.88 6.67
N TYR A 45 6.68 0.88 5.54
CA TYR A 45 6.12 1.08 4.21
C TYR A 45 5.30 -0.12 3.73
N GLU A 46 5.79 -1.35 3.95
CA GLU A 46 5.04 -2.57 3.66
C GLU A 46 3.73 -2.62 4.45
N ARG A 47 3.79 -2.30 5.75
CA ARG A 47 2.62 -2.25 6.62
C ARG A 47 1.59 -1.24 6.12
N ASP A 48 2.03 -0.07 5.66
CA ASP A 48 1.13 0.95 5.12
C ASP A 48 0.52 0.53 3.77
N LEU A 49 1.30 -0.11 2.90
CA LEU A 49 0.80 -0.69 1.64
C LEU A 49 -0.26 -1.76 1.92
N ARG A 50 0.01 -2.68 2.85
CA ARG A 50 -0.93 -3.73 3.25
C ARG A 50 -2.27 -3.17 3.72
N GLN A 51 -2.23 -2.15 4.58
CA GLN A 51 -3.45 -1.47 5.06
C GLN A 51 -4.24 -0.85 3.91
N PHE A 52 -3.56 -0.25 2.93
CA PHE A 52 -4.20 0.31 1.75
C PHE A 52 -4.84 -0.77 0.87
N LEU A 53 -4.14 -1.87 0.63
CA LEU A 53 -4.65 -2.99 -0.16
C LEU A 53 -5.85 -3.67 0.51
N HIS A 54 -5.86 -3.83 1.83
CA HIS A 54 -7.05 -4.29 2.56
C HIS A 54 -8.23 -3.32 2.41
N HIS A 55 -7.98 -2.02 2.45
CA HIS A 55 -9.03 -1.02 2.24
C HIS A 55 -9.62 -1.07 0.83
N LEU A 56 -8.80 -1.37 -0.18
CA LEU A 56 -9.28 -1.57 -1.55
C LEU A 56 -10.05 -2.88 -1.68
N ASP A 57 -9.52 -3.97 -1.14
CA ASP A 57 -10.14 -5.30 -1.15
C ASP A 57 -11.54 -5.27 -0.53
N ALA A 58 -11.68 -4.64 0.64
CA ALA A 58 -12.96 -4.48 1.32
C ALA A 58 -14.00 -3.62 0.55
N ARG A 59 -13.56 -2.75 -0.38
CA ARG A 59 -14.45 -1.83 -1.10
C ARG A 59 -14.80 -2.28 -2.51
N ALA A 60 -13.88 -2.96 -3.18
CA ALA A 60 -13.97 -3.25 -4.61
C ALA A 60 -13.58 -4.69 -4.97
N GLY A 61 -13.27 -5.53 -3.99
CA GLY A 61 -12.76 -6.87 -4.19
C GLY A 61 -11.25 -6.89 -4.48
N THR A 62 -10.74 -8.08 -4.80
CA THR A 62 -9.30 -8.38 -4.85
C THR A 62 -8.52 -7.38 -5.70
N PRO A 63 -7.59 -6.61 -5.10
CA PRO A 63 -6.84 -5.61 -5.85
C PRO A 63 -5.86 -6.25 -6.82
N THR A 64 -5.71 -5.64 -7.99
CA THR A 64 -4.77 -6.03 -9.04
C THR A 64 -3.88 -4.84 -9.39
N ILE A 65 -2.74 -5.09 -10.04
CA ILE A 65 -1.87 -3.98 -10.52
C ILE A 65 -2.66 -3.01 -11.43
N ALA A 66 -3.51 -3.53 -12.32
CA ALA A 66 -4.36 -2.70 -13.18
C ALA A 66 -5.32 -1.82 -12.36
N ALA A 67 -5.91 -2.35 -11.29
CA ALA A 67 -6.76 -1.58 -10.40
C ALA A 67 -5.99 -0.48 -9.65
N ILE A 68 -4.73 -0.75 -9.26
CA ILE A 68 -3.84 0.26 -8.66
C ILE A 68 -3.52 1.38 -9.66
N VAL A 69 -3.17 1.04 -10.90
CA VAL A 69 -2.90 2.03 -11.95
C VAL A 69 -4.14 2.86 -12.28
N ALA A 70 -5.33 2.25 -12.25
CA ALA A 70 -6.60 2.92 -12.49
C ALA A 70 -7.16 3.71 -11.30
N LEU A 71 -6.43 3.79 -10.18
CA LEU A 71 -6.86 4.53 -8.99
C LEU A 71 -7.25 5.97 -9.33
N LYS A 72 -8.30 6.47 -8.68
CA LYS A 72 -8.68 7.87 -8.75
C LYS A 72 -8.29 8.59 -7.46
N PRO A 73 -8.06 9.92 -7.49
CA PRO A 73 -7.74 10.68 -6.27
C PRO A 73 -8.78 10.55 -5.14
N ARG A 74 -10.03 10.17 -5.47
CA ARG A 74 -11.08 9.90 -4.47
C ARG A 74 -10.80 8.63 -3.65
N ASP A 75 -10.16 7.62 -4.24
CA ASP A 75 -9.94 6.33 -3.59
C ASP A 75 -8.83 6.44 -2.54
N VAL A 76 -7.76 7.18 -2.89
CA VAL A 76 -6.71 7.54 -1.93
C VAL A 76 -7.27 8.41 -0.81
N ARG A 77 -8.12 9.41 -1.12
CA ARG A 77 -8.78 10.24 -0.10
C ARG A 77 -9.68 9.43 0.83
N ALA A 78 -10.44 8.47 0.30
CA ALA A 78 -11.27 7.58 1.09
C ALA A 78 -10.45 6.74 2.07
N PHE A 79 -9.30 6.22 1.64
CA PHE A 79 -8.38 5.53 2.54
C PHE A 79 -7.84 6.44 3.65
N MET A 80 -7.40 7.65 3.30
CA MET A 80 -6.87 8.62 4.27
C MET A 80 -7.93 9.07 5.28
N ALA A 81 -9.20 9.16 4.87
CA ALA A 81 -10.32 9.44 5.74
C ALA A 81 -10.61 8.26 6.69
N ALA A 82 -10.63 7.03 6.18
CA ALA A 82 -10.79 5.83 7.00
C ALA A 82 -9.69 5.71 8.06
N ARG A 83 -8.44 5.98 7.68
CA ARG A 83 -7.30 5.95 8.61
C ARG A 83 -7.39 7.02 9.69
N ARG A 84 -7.92 8.21 9.38
CA ARG A 84 -8.22 9.23 10.39
C ARG A 84 -9.31 8.81 11.36
N ALA A 85 -10.36 8.16 10.87
CA ALA A 85 -11.45 7.69 11.71
C ALA A 85 -10.97 6.68 12.77
N ASP A 86 -9.93 5.92 12.43
CA ASP A 86 -9.23 5.00 13.33
C ASP A 86 -8.13 5.68 14.19
N ASP A 87 -8.24 6.99 14.41
CA ASP A 87 -7.35 7.82 15.23
C ASP A 87 -5.85 7.78 14.85
N VAL A 88 -5.55 7.53 13.57
CA VAL A 88 -4.16 7.55 13.08
C VAL A 88 -3.65 8.99 12.97
N GLY A 89 -2.63 9.31 13.76
CA GLY A 89 -2.01 10.63 13.78
C GLY A 89 -1.41 11.08 12.44
N GLY A 90 -1.29 12.41 12.26
CA GLY A 90 -0.87 13.03 10.99
C GLY A 90 0.48 12.57 10.45
N ARG A 91 1.46 12.28 11.31
CA ARG A 91 2.77 11.74 10.91
C ARG A 91 2.65 10.36 10.27
N SER A 92 1.79 9.49 10.80
CA SER A 92 1.55 8.16 10.24
C SER A 92 0.82 8.23 8.90
N LEU A 93 -0.12 9.17 8.74
CA LEU A 93 -0.78 9.42 7.45
C LEU A 93 0.19 9.90 6.37
N MET A 94 1.11 10.81 6.73
CA MET A 94 2.15 11.26 5.80
C MET A 94 3.10 10.13 5.41
N ARG A 95 3.49 9.27 6.37
CA ARG A 95 4.31 8.09 6.12
C ARG A 95 3.60 7.11 5.19
N ALA A 96 2.32 6.83 5.43
CA ALA A 96 1.52 5.97 4.56
C ALA A 96 1.50 6.50 3.13
N LEU A 97 1.24 7.80 2.94
CA LEU A 97 1.24 8.40 1.60
C LEU A 97 2.63 8.36 0.94
N ALA A 98 3.72 8.48 1.70
CA ALA A 98 5.07 8.33 1.18
C ALA A 98 5.36 6.89 0.71
N GLY A 99 4.97 5.89 1.50
CA GLY A 99 5.09 4.47 1.14
C GLY A 99 4.30 4.13 -0.12
N LEU A 100 3.04 4.57 -0.21
CA LEU A 100 2.20 4.36 -1.39
C LEU A 100 2.80 5.00 -2.65
N ARG A 101 3.32 6.23 -2.55
CA ARG A 101 4.01 6.89 -3.68
C ARG A 101 5.28 6.16 -4.09
N SER A 102 6.00 5.58 -3.13
CA SER A 102 7.18 4.77 -3.44
C SER A 102 6.80 3.53 -4.24
N PHE A 103 5.74 2.82 -3.83
CA PHE A 103 5.24 1.67 -4.57
C PHE A 103 4.71 2.04 -5.97
N ALA A 104 3.99 3.16 -6.10
CA ALA A 104 3.56 3.68 -7.40
C ALA A 104 4.73 3.92 -8.37
N LYS A 105 5.80 4.57 -7.88
CA LYS A 105 7.01 4.80 -8.68
C LYS A 105 7.70 3.50 -9.06
N TYR A 106 7.66 2.49 -8.18
CA TYR A 106 8.17 1.16 -8.51
C TYR A 106 7.36 0.54 -9.65
N LEU A 107 6.01 0.53 -9.57
CA LEU A 107 5.16 0.01 -10.65
C LEU A 107 5.39 0.73 -11.98
N GLU A 108 5.59 2.05 -11.95
CA GLU A 108 5.94 2.85 -13.13
C GLU A 108 7.27 2.41 -13.74
N ARG A 109 8.29 2.19 -12.91
CA ARG A 109 9.62 1.74 -13.33
C ARG A 109 9.59 0.34 -13.95
N GLU A 110 8.77 -0.55 -13.40
CA GLU A 110 8.57 -1.91 -13.93
C GLU A 110 7.65 -1.94 -15.18
N GLY A 111 7.16 -0.78 -15.64
CA GLY A 111 6.38 -0.67 -16.87
C GLY A 111 4.89 -1.01 -16.73
N HIS A 112 4.36 -1.10 -15.50
CA HIS A 112 2.95 -1.40 -15.26
C HIS A 112 2.01 -0.21 -15.50
N GLY A 113 2.53 1.02 -15.51
CA GLY A 113 1.78 2.25 -15.78
C GLY A 113 1.79 3.25 -14.63
N THR A 114 1.34 4.47 -14.91
CA THR A 114 1.40 5.62 -13.99
C THR A 114 0.23 5.66 -13.02
N VAL A 115 0.53 5.68 -11.72
CA VAL A 115 -0.49 5.79 -10.67
C VAL A 115 -0.75 7.27 -10.34
N ALA A 116 -1.36 7.98 -11.29
CA ALA A 116 -1.53 9.44 -11.22
C ALA A 116 -2.25 9.93 -9.95
N ALA A 117 -3.16 9.12 -9.39
CA ALA A 117 -3.89 9.47 -8.17
C ALA A 117 -2.99 9.74 -6.95
N LEU A 118 -1.89 8.99 -6.79
CA LEU A 118 -0.99 9.13 -5.65
C LEU A 118 -0.09 10.38 -5.77
N GLY A 119 0.14 10.88 -6.99
CA GLY A 119 0.76 12.17 -7.24
C GLY A 119 -0.18 13.35 -6.98
N ALA A 120 -1.47 13.20 -7.32
CA ALA A 120 -2.46 14.29 -7.24
C ALA A 120 -2.95 14.58 -5.80
N VAL A 121 -2.96 13.57 -4.91
CA VAL A 121 -3.45 13.73 -3.54
C VAL A 121 -2.39 14.44 -2.70
N ARG A 122 -2.70 15.61 -2.16
CA ARG A 122 -1.80 16.33 -1.25
C ARG A 122 -1.76 15.64 0.11
N SER A 123 -0.58 15.65 0.74
CA SER A 123 -0.46 15.30 2.16
C SER A 123 -1.37 16.24 2.96
N PRO A 124 -2.17 15.72 3.90
CA PRO A 124 -2.96 16.58 4.75
C PRO A 124 -2.06 17.55 5.51
N LYS A 125 -2.48 18.80 5.68
CA LYS A 125 -1.82 19.70 6.63
C LYS A 125 -2.03 19.13 8.03
N VAL A 126 -0.92 18.91 8.74
CA VAL A 126 -0.90 18.56 10.17
C VAL A 126 -1.10 19.81 11.01
#